data_AF-A0AAD7ZNC2-F1
#
_entry.id   AF-A0AAD7ZNC2-F1
#
_cell.length_a   1.000
_cell.length_b   1.000
_cell.length_c   1.000
_cell.angle_alpha   90.00
_cell.angle_beta   90.00
_cell.angle_gamma   90.00
#
_symmetry.space_group_name_H-M   'P 1'
#
loop_
_entity.id
_entity.type
_entity.pdbx_description
1 polymer ?
#
loop_
_entity_poly.entity_id
_entity_poly.type
_entity_poly.pdbx_seq_one_letter_code
_entity_poly.pdbx_strand_id
1 'polypeptide(L)'
;NGHLYTVALRPTLLYGELDRHLIPSLIRLSEKFDGTLPRFAGAGGRQQLTYVGNAAWAHILAKNELLTTRPGGGIAGLPIFVTDDTPIDDMIRFVEKVSFPRCRRSRWYVPSLVAYLVAAMIELFSRVTGTSLPVPPRGSVSFLGSLILYNRLRAALHLDYSPIYQPEECYNRSKQFYSRHNTSS
;
A
#
# COMPACT_ATOMS: atom_id res chain seq x y z
N ASN A 1 -14.10 35.25 -16.47
CA ASN A 1 -12.96 34.33 -16.74
C ASN A 1 -12.90 33.30 -15.64
N GLY A 2 -13.28 32.05 -15.92
CA GLY A 2 -13.15 30.95 -14.95
C GLY A 2 -11.77 30.31 -15.08
N HIS A 3 -11.08 30.10 -13.96
CA HIS A 3 -9.82 29.37 -13.89
C HIS A 3 -10.07 28.00 -13.23
N LEU A 4 -9.44 26.94 -13.75
CA LEU A 4 -9.49 25.59 -13.19
C LEU A 4 -8.16 25.27 -12.50
N TYR A 5 -8.17 25.17 -11.17
CA TYR A 5 -7.01 24.75 -10.39
C TYR A 5 -7.09 23.26 -10.09
N THR A 6 -5.98 22.55 -10.26
CA THR A 6 -5.89 21.08 -10.05
C THR A 6 -4.62 20.73 -9.29
N VAL A 7 -4.61 19.60 -8.59
CA VAL A 7 -3.43 19.09 -7.87
C VAL A 7 -3.40 17.58 -8.00
N ALA A 8 -2.21 16.99 -8.07
CA ALA A 8 -2.04 15.54 -8.15
C ALA A 8 -1.52 14.99 -6.83
N LEU A 9 -2.43 14.44 -6.00
CA LEU A 9 -2.05 13.72 -4.79
C LEU A 9 -1.63 12.29 -5.13
N ARG A 10 -0.52 11.85 -4.52
CA ARG A 10 0.09 10.51 -4.71
C ARG A 10 0.29 9.89 -3.34
N PRO A 11 -0.77 9.35 -2.71
CA PRO A 11 -0.58 8.56 -1.51
C PRO A 11 0.26 7.33 -1.82
N THR A 12 0.98 6.83 -0.82
CA THR A 12 1.62 5.52 -0.94
C THR A 12 0.57 4.42 -0.95
N LEU A 13 1.01 3.16 -0.92
CA LEU A 13 0.09 2.04 -0.86
C LEU A 13 -0.84 2.17 0.35
N LEU A 14 -2.14 2.13 0.09
CA LEU A 14 -3.16 2.39 1.09
C LEU A 14 -3.55 1.12 1.84
N TYR A 15 -3.85 1.27 3.13
CA TYR A 15 -4.45 0.23 3.96
C TYR A 15 -5.51 0.83 4.89
N GLY A 16 -6.35 -0.04 5.46
CA GLY A 16 -7.36 0.34 6.44
C GLY A 16 -8.77 -0.06 6.02
N GLU A 17 -9.75 0.65 6.53
CA GLU A 17 -11.15 0.37 6.27
C GLU A 17 -11.48 0.44 4.79
N LEU A 18 -12.39 -0.43 4.36
CA LEU A 18 -12.83 -0.57 2.96
C LEU A 18 -11.73 -1.02 1.98
N ASP A 19 -10.56 -1.45 2.46
CA ASP A 19 -9.60 -2.17 1.61
C ASP A 19 -10.20 -3.49 1.13
N ARG A 20 -10.35 -3.62 -0.19
CA ARG A 20 -10.88 -4.82 -0.87
C ARG A 20 -9.79 -5.64 -1.56
N HIS A 21 -8.60 -5.07 -1.72
CA HIS A 21 -7.61 -5.56 -2.68
C HIS A 21 -6.32 -5.97 -2.01
N LEU A 22 -5.70 -5.12 -1.21
CA LEU A 22 -4.33 -5.35 -0.76
C LEU A 22 -4.26 -6.43 0.32
N ILE A 23 -4.72 -6.10 1.53
CA ILE A 23 -4.65 -7.00 2.67
C ILE A 23 -5.58 -8.20 2.48
N PRO A 24 -6.83 -8.06 1.99
CA PRO A 24 -7.68 -9.21 1.72
C PRO A 24 -7.11 -10.23 0.73
N SER A 25 -6.38 -9.79 -0.32
CA SER A 25 -5.77 -10.74 -1.25
C SER A 25 -4.62 -11.52 -0.62
N LEU A 26 -3.87 -10.89 0.29
CA LEU A 26 -2.81 -11.55 1.03
C LEU A 26 -3.36 -12.52 2.09
N ILE A 27 -4.51 -12.19 2.70
CA ILE A 27 -5.25 -13.13 3.56
C ILE A 27 -5.75 -14.33 2.76
N ARG A 28 -6.42 -14.12 1.62
CA ARG A 28 -6.85 -15.23 0.75
C ARG A 28 -5.68 -16.07 0.25
N LEU A 29 -4.52 -15.46 0.03
CA LEU A 29 -3.31 -16.18 -0.33
C LEU A 29 -2.84 -17.06 0.82
N SER A 30 -2.83 -16.56 2.06
CA SER A 30 -2.43 -17.35 3.23
C SER A 30 -3.38 -18.51 3.48
N GLU A 31 -4.68 -18.33 3.26
CA GLU A 31 -5.71 -19.37 3.40
C GLU A 31 -5.44 -20.56 2.46
N LYS A 32 -4.81 -20.34 1.29
CA LYS A 32 -4.36 -21.41 0.38
C LYS A 32 -3.10 -22.15 0.85
N PHE A 33 -2.40 -21.62 1.85
CA PHE A 33 -1.17 -22.14 2.43
C PHE A 33 -1.33 -22.36 3.94
N ASP A 34 -2.47 -22.92 4.37
CA ASP A 34 -2.78 -23.24 5.77
C ASP A 34 -2.65 -22.05 6.73
N GLY A 35 -3.11 -20.87 6.31
CA GLY A 35 -3.03 -19.62 7.07
C GLY A 35 -1.63 -18.99 7.12
N THR A 36 -0.70 -19.48 6.29
CA THR A 36 0.69 -19.01 6.27
C THR A 36 0.99 -18.18 5.02
N LEU A 37 1.48 -16.95 5.19
CA LEU A 37 1.98 -16.14 4.08
C LEU A 37 3.41 -16.56 3.71
N PRO A 38 3.65 -17.06 2.49
CA PRO A 38 4.98 -17.38 2.02
C PRO A 38 5.80 -16.10 1.76
N ARG A 39 7.09 -16.16 2.09
CA ARG A 39 8.04 -15.06 1.87
C ARG A 39 8.86 -15.31 0.61
N PHE A 40 8.45 -14.66 -0.48
CA PHE A 40 9.08 -14.80 -1.80
C PHE A 40 10.17 -13.77 -2.09
N ALA A 41 10.44 -12.83 -1.19
CA ALA A 41 11.37 -11.71 -1.40
C ALA A 41 12.63 -11.78 -0.52
N GLY A 42 13.09 -12.99 -0.15
CA GLY A 42 14.25 -13.15 0.72
C GLY A 42 14.01 -12.59 2.13
N ALA A 43 14.93 -11.74 2.61
CA ALA A 43 14.83 -11.06 3.91
C ALA A 43 13.67 -10.04 3.99
N GLY A 44 13.03 -9.73 2.87
CA GLY A 44 11.94 -8.75 2.77
C GLY A 44 12.44 -7.37 2.37
N GLY A 45 11.59 -6.64 1.66
CA GLY A 45 11.78 -5.21 1.37
C GLY A 45 11.27 -4.34 2.51
N ARG A 46 11.17 -3.04 2.25
CA ARG A 46 10.44 -2.13 3.14
C ARG A 46 9.60 -1.19 2.30
N GLN A 47 8.30 -1.18 2.58
CA GLN A 47 7.35 -0.38 1.82
C GLN A 47 6.68 0.60 2.78
N GLN A 48 6.64 1.87 2.37
CA GLN A 48 5.88 2.87 3.12
C GLN A 48 4.39 2.72 2.79
N LEU A 49 3.59 2.50 3.81
CA LEU A 49 2.14 2.38 3.74
C LEU A 49 1.51 3.65 4.31
N THR A 50 0.32 4.00 3.82
CA THR A 50 -0.44 5.14 4.36
C THR A 50 -1.83 4.66 4.73
N TYR A 51 -2.28 5.02 5.93
CA TYR A 51 -3.62 4.73 6.38
C TYR A 51 -4.65 5.53 5.56
N VAL A 52 -5.71 4.88 5.11
CA VAL A 52 -6.72 5.46 4.23
C VAL A 52 -7.35 6.74 4.79
N GLY A 53 -7.55 6.82 6.11
CA GLY A 53 -8.06 8.02 6.77
C GLY A 53 -7.09 9.22 6.68
N ASN A 54 -5.79 8.97 6.82
CA ASN A 54 -4.74 9.99 6.67
C ASN A 54 -4.62 10.45 5.22
N ALA A 55 -4.79 9.54 4.25
CA ALA A 55 -4.83 9.88 2.84
C ALA A 55 -6.09 10.71 2.49
N ALA A 56 -7.26 10.35 3.02
CA ALA A 56 -8.50 11.11 2.84
C ALA A 56 -8.37 12.52 3.44
N TRP A 57 -7.74 12.64 4.60
CA TRP A 57 -7.45 13.94 5.22
C TRP A 57 -6.61 14.85 4.31
N ALA A 58 -5.57 14.31 3.67
CA ALA A 58 -4.77 15.06 2.69
C ALA A 58 -5.61 15.58 1.51
N HIS A 59 -6.62 14.82 1.06
CA HIS A 59 -7.52 15.26 -0.02
C HIS A 59 -8.41 16.42 0.43
N ILE A 60 -8.87 16.41 1.68
CA ILE A 60 -9.67 17.51 2.24
C ILE A 60 -8.82 18.78 2.32
N LEU A 61 -7.58 18.68 2.81
CA LEU A 61 -6.65 19.81 2.86
C LEU A 61 -6.33 20.36 1.47
N ALA A 62 -6.06 19.47 0.51
CA ALA A 62 -5.81 19.88 -0.88
C ALA A 62 -7.02 20.56 -1.51
N LYS A 63 -8.25 20.08 -1.26
CA LYS A 63 -9.46 20.75 -1.71
C LYS A 63 -9.55 22.17 -1.13
N ASN A 64 -9.34 22.32 0.18
CA ASN A 64 -9.46 23.60 0.86
C ASN A 64 -8.43 24.60 0.34
N GLU A 65 -7.20 24.16 0.12
CA GLU A 65 -6.12 24.99 -0.42
C GLU A 65 -6.36 25.37 -1.90
N LEU A 66 -6.94 24.47 -2.71
CA LEU A 66 -7.33 24.82 -4.09
C LEU A 66 -8.44 25.88 -4.14
N LEU A 67 -9.32 25.95 -3.13
CA LEU A 67 -10.40 26.94 -3.08
C LEU A 67 -9.88 28.35 -2.72
N THR A 68 -8.78 28.43 -1.98
CA THR A 68 -8.12 29.70 -1.59
C THR A 68 -7.04 30.13 -2.59
N THR A 69 -6.65 29.23 -3.51
CA THR A 69 -5.59 29.45 -4.49
C THR A 69 -5.90 30.60 -5.45
N ARG A 70 -4.91 31.47 -5.66
CA ARG A 70 -4.92 32.56 -6.65
C ARG A 70 -4.11 32.19 -7.89
N PRO A 71 -4.32 32.86 -9.05
CA PRO A 71 -3.53 32.59 -10.25
C PRO A 71 -2.03 32.69 -9.98
N GLY A 72 -1.28 31.63 -10.32
CA GLY A 72 0.18 31.59 -10.17
C GLY A 72 0.70 31.24 -8.76
N GLY A 73 -0.18 30.86 -7.82
CA GLY A 73 0.21 30.48 -6.45
C GLY A 73 -0.35 29.14 -5.99
N GLY A 74 0.01 28.76 -4.77
CA GLY A 74 -0.53 27.58 -4.06
C GLY A 74 -0.04 26.24 -4.60
N ILE A 75 -0.92 25.24 -4.52
CA ILE A 75 -0.66 23.84 -4.91
C ILE A 75 -1.05 23.50 -6.35
N ALA A 76 -1.57 24.47 -7.11
CA ALA A 76 -2.06 24.22 -8.45
C ALA A 76 -0.95 23.68 -9.37
N GLY A 77 -1.18 22.54 -10.01
CA GLY A 77 -0.25 21.84 -10.90
C GLY A 77 0.83 21.02 -10.18
N LEU A 78 0.89 21.02 -8.84
CA LEU A 78 1.94 20.30 -8.12
C LEU A 78 1.61 18.81 -7.95
N PRO A 79 2.61 17.91 -8.14
CA PRO A 79 2.52 16.54 -7.66
C PRO A 79 2.94 16.48 -6.18
N ILE A 80 2.05 16.01 -5.31
CA ILE A 80 2.28 15.94 -3.86
C ILE A 80 2.18 14.49 -3.40
N PHE A 81 3.26 13.98 -2.79
CA PHE A 81 3.24 12.67 -2.16
C PHE A 81 2.65 12.78 -0.74
N VAL A 82 1.79 11.83 -0.40
CA VAL A 82 1.17 11.75 0.93
C VAL A 82 1.66 10.48 1.60
N THR A 83 2.26 10.65 2.79
CA THR A 83 2.72 9.56 3.66
C THR A 83 2.27 9.86 5.07
N ASP A 84 2.23 8.86 5.94
CA ASP A 84 2.03 9.04 7.37
C ASP A 84 3.17 8.45 8.20
N ASP A 85 2.98 8.45 9.51
CA ASP A 85 3.96 8.00 10.49
C ASP A 85 3.85 6.49 10.80
N THR A 86 3.16 5.73 9.93
CA THR A 86 3.11 4.27 10.04
C THR A 86 4.53 3.69 9.95
N PRO A 87 4.93 2.82 10.90
CA PRO A 87 6.23 2.14 10.86
C PRO A 87 6.50 1.47 9.52
N ILE A 88 7.65 1.80 8.93
CA ILE A 88 8.12 1.21 7.69
C ILE A 88 8.58 -0.23 7.97
N ASP A 89 7.85 -1.19 7.42
CA ASP A 89 8.08 -2.62 7.66
C ASP A 89 7.99 -3.40 6.35
N ASP A 90 8.36 -4.68 6.40
CA ASP A 90 8.08 -5.63 5.33
C ASP A 90 6.56 -5.81 5.22
N MET A 91 6.02 -5.72 4.00
CA MET A 91 4.62 -6.00 3.68
C MET A 91 4.07 -7.26 4.37
N ILE A 92 4.82 -8.36 4.37
CA ILE A 92 4.36 -9.64 4.95
C ILE A 92 4.25 -9.52 6.48
N ARG A 93 5.19 -8.81 7.11
CA ARG A 93 5.15 -8.54 8.55
C ARG A 93 4.01 -7.58 8.91
N PHE A 94 3.80 -6.57 8.07
CA PHE A 94 2.69 -5.64 8.24
C PHE A 94 1.34 -6.37 8.19
N VAL A 95 1.13 -7.23 7.19
CA VAL A 95 -0.08 -8.05 7.05
C VAL A 95 -0.28 -8.92 8.28
N GLU A 96 0.76 -9.63 8.74
CA GLU A 96 0.72 -10.43 9.96
C GLU A 96 0.24 -9.61 11.17
N LYS A 97 0.74 -8.38 11.36
CA LYS A 97 0.31 -7.50 12.46
C LYS A 97 -1.17 -7.09 12.37
N VAL A 98 -1.64 -6.69 11.19
CA VAL A 98 -3.02 -6.17 11.03
C VAL A 98 -4.07 -7.26 10.92
N SER A 99 -3.69 -8.49 10.56
CA SER A 99 -4.61 -9.60 10.33
C SER A 99 -4.45 -10.76 11.32
N PHE A 100 -3.63 -10.61 12.36
CA PHE A 100 -3.50 -11.61 13.43
C PHE A 100 -4.86 -11.88 14.12
N PRO A 101 -5.25 -13.15 14.35
CA PRO A 101 -4.49 -14.40 14.19
C PRO A 101 -4.66 -15.13 12.84
N ARG A 102 -5.38 -14.56 11.87
CA ARG A 102 -5.78 -15.23 10.62
C ARG A 102 -4.59 -15.56 9.70
N CYS A 103 -3.57 -14.72 9.74
CA CYS A 103 -2.40 -14.79 8.89
C CYS A 103 -1.15 -14.89 9.73
N ARG A 104 -0.31 -15.86 9.42
CA ARG A 104 1.01 -16.02 10.03
C ARG A 104 2.09 -15.91 8.96
N ARG A 105 3.21 -15.31 9.31
CA ARG A 105 4.38 -15.27 8.43
C ARG A 105 5.05 -16.65 8.38
N SER A 106 5.45 -17.10 7.18
CA SER A 106 6.27 -18.31 7.04
C SER A 106 7.62 -18.17 7.74
N ARG A 107 8.07 -19.24 8.41
CA ARG A 107 9.38 -19.31 9.09
C ARG A 107 10.56 -19.37 8.13
N TRP A 108 10.39 -19.97 6.96
CA TRP A 108 11.38 -19.98 5.89
C TRP A 108 11.14 -18.81 4.92
N TYR A 109 12.15 -18.50 4.12
CA TYR A 109 12.05 -17.54 3.03
C TYR A 109 12.73 -18.12 1.81
N VAL A 110 12.20 -17.78 0.63
CA VAL A 110 12.82 -18.15 -0.64
C VAL A 110 13.80 -17.03 -1.02
N PRO A 111 15.05 -17.33 -1.40
CA PRO A 111 15.97 -16.34 -1.92
C PRO A 111 15.35 -15.57 -3.10
N SER A 112 15.55 -14.25 -3.13
CA SER A 112 14.91 -13.36 -4.10
C SER A 112 15.16 -13.77 -5.55
N LEU A 113 16.38 -14.22 -5.87
CA LEU A 113 16.72 -14.70 -7.22
C LEU A 113 15.91 -15.94 -7.62
N VAL A 114 15.79 -16.92 -6.72
CA VAL A 114 15.03 -18.16 -6.99
C VAL A 114 13.55 -17.83 -7.21
N ALA A 115 12.96 -17.01 -6.34
CA ALA A 115 11.58 -16.58 -6.48
C ALA A 115 11.34 -15.79 -7.77
N TYR A 116 12.28 -14.94 -8.17
CA TYR A 116 12.21 -14.16 -9.40
C TYR A 116 12.26 -15.05 -10.65
N LEU A 117 13.14 -16.06 -10.67
CA LEU A 117 13.24 -17.03 -11.77
C LEU A 117 11.97 -17.87 -11.89
N VAL A 118 11.42 -18.37 -10.77
CA VAL A 118 10.15 -19.11 -10.77
C VAL A 118 9.01 -18.23 -11.27
N ALA A 119 8.94 -16.97 -10.82
CA ALA A 119 7.96 -16.00 -11.29
C ALA A 119 8.07 -15.74 -12.80
N ALA A 120 9.29 -15.66 -13.33
CA ALA A 120 9.52 -15.49 -14.76
C ALA A 120 9.09 -16.71 -15.59
N MET A 121 9.30 -17.92 -15.07
CA MET A 121 8.83 -19.16 -15.71
C MET A 121 7.30 -19.22 -15.74
N ILE A 122 6.62 -18.83 -14.66
CA ILE A 122 5.15 -18.78 -14.60
C ILE A 122 4.60 -17.77 -15.62
N GLU A 123 5.20 -16.59 -15.73
CA GLU A 123 4.80 -15.60 -16.73
C GLU A 123 5.04 -16.07 -18.16
N LEU A 124 6.16 -16.75 -18.42
CA LEU A 124 6.44 -17.31 -19.73
C LEU A 124 5.39 -18.36 -20.10
N PHE A 125 5.08 -19.26 -19.16
CA PHE A 125 4.06 -20.28 -19.36
C PHE A 125 2.68 -19.67 -19.60
N SER A 126 2.28 -18.65 -18.82
CA SER A 126 0.98 -18.00 -18.98
C SER A 126 0.84 -17.28 -20.33
N ARG A 127 1.94 -16.73 -20.86
CA ARG A 127 1.97 -16.15 -22.21
C ARG A 127 1.79 -17.20 -23.29
N VAL A 128 2.39 -18.38 -23.14
CA VAL A 128 2.26 -19.50 -24.07
C VAL A 128 0.85 -20.09 -24.04
N THR A 129 0.25 -20.23 -22.86
CA THR A 129 -1.10 -20.79 -22.69
C THR A 129 -2.23 -19.78 -22.90
N GLY A 130 -1.91 -18.50 -23.12
CA GLY A 130 -2.90 -17.42 -23.22
C GLY A 130 -3.69 -17.16 -21.93
N THR A 131 -3.20 -17.65 -20.79
CA THR A 131 -3.86 -17.48 -19.50
C THR A 131 -3.58 -16.08 -18.95
N SER A 132 -4.64 -15.31 -18.71
CA SER A 132 -4.52 -13.99 -18.09
C SER A 132 -4.24 -14.14 -16.59
N LEU A 133 -3.10 -13.61 -16.15
CA LEU A 133 -2.76 -13.50 -14.73
C LEU A 133 -3.22 -12.13 -14.20
N PRO A 134 -3.92 -12.06 -13.06
CA PRO A 134 -4.43 -10.81 -12.53
C PRO A 134 -3.33 -9.84 -12.09
N VAL A 135 -2.17 -10.36 -11.67
CA VAL A 135 -1.01 -9.58 -11.24
C VAL A 135 0.25 -10.25 -11.80
N PRO A 136 1.21 -9.51 -12.38
CA PRO A 136 2.47 -10.08 -12.86
C PRO A 136 3.31 -10.62 -11.69
N PRO A 137 3.56 -11.95 -11.63
CA PRO A 137 4.36 -12.57 -10.57
C PRO A 137 5.73 -11.93 -10.34
N ARG A 138 6.45 -11.54 -11.39
CA ARG A 138 7.78 -10.89 -11.27
C ARG A 138 7.67 -9.52 -10.63
N GLY A 139 6.63 -8.76 -11.00
CA GLY A 139 6.34 -7.45 -10.43
C GLY A 139 6.12 -7.53 -8.93
N SER A 140 5.32 -8.50 -8.49
CA SER A 140 5.06 -8.75 -7.06
C SER A 140 6.32 -9.10 -6.29
N VAL A 141 7.16 -10.02 -6.81
CA VAL A 141 8.44 -10.39 -6.16
C VAL A 141 9.38 -9.20 -6.08
N SER A 142 9.51 -8.44 -7.17
CA SER A 142 10.36 -7.25 -7.22
C SER A 142 9.88 -6.17 -6.24
N PHE A 143 8.57 -5.91 -6.19
CA PHE A 143 7.96 -4.94 -5.28
C PHE A 143 8.18 -5.33 -3.81
N LEU A 144 7.90 -6.60 -3.47
CA LEU A 144 8.07 -7.11 -2.12
C LEU A 144 9.52 -7.08 -1.65
N GLY A 145 10.49 -7.22 -2.56
CA GLY A 145 11.93 -7.16 -2.27
C GLY A 145 12.55 -5.77 -2.31
N SER A 146 11.81 -4.74 -2.73
CA SER A 146 12.34 -3.37 -2.89
C SER A 146 12.15 -2.52 -1.64
N LEU A 147 13.04 -1.53 -1.49
CA LEU A 147 12.89 -0.44 -0.54
C LEU A 147 12.18 0.73 -1.24
N ILE A 148 10.94 1.03 -0.87
CA ILE A 148 10.14 2.10 -1.48
C ILE A 148 9.75 3.11 -0.39
N LEU A 149 10.39 4.28 -0.46
CA LEU A 149 10.21 5.38 0.47
C LEU A 149 9.79 6.64 -0.29
N TYR A 150 8.94 7.45 0.32
CA TYR A 150 8.44 8.69 -0.27
C TYR A 150 8.67 9.86 0.68
N ASN A 151 8.78 11.06 0.11
CA ASN A 151 8.98 12.28 0.87
C ASN A 151 7.69 13.11 0.91
N ARG A 152 7.16 13.34 2.12
CA ARG A 152 5.96 14.17 2.36
C ARG A 152 6.25 15.67 2.53
N LEU A 153 7.48 16.13 2.35
CA LEU A 153 7.88 17.53 2.58
C LEU A 153 6.98 18.53 1.84
N ARG A 154 6.60 18.24 0.59
CA ARG A 154 5.72 19.12 -0.19
C ARG A 154 4.31 19.18 0.38
N ALA A 155 3.79 18.07 0.92
CA ALA A 155 2.50 18.08 1.59
C ALA A 155 2.57 18.91 2.88
N ALA A 156 3.64 18.75 3.67
CA ALA A 156 3.82 19.53 4.90
C ALA A 156 3.94 21.03 4.62
N LEU A 157 4.71 21.44 3.61
CA LEU A 157 4.98 22.86 3.33
C LEU A 157 3.83 23.59 2.63
N HIS A 158 3.09 22.91 1.76
CA HIS A 158 2.07 23.57 0.93
C HIS A 158 0.62 23.26 1.32
N LEU A 159 0.38 22.21 2.10
CA LEU A 159 -0.96 21.83 2.59
C LEU A 159 -1.09 21.94 4.10
N ASP A 160 -0.02 22.33 4.81
CA ASP A 160 0.11 22.18 6.26
C ASP A 160 -0.29 20.78 6.73
N TYR A 161 0.04 19.77 5.91
CA TYR A 161 -0.40 18.41 6.14
C TYR A 161 0.37 17.74 7.28
N SER A 162 -0.39 17.32 8.29
CA SER A 162 0.02 16.34 9.30
C SER A 162 -0.97 15.17 9.30
N PRO A 163 -0.50 13.92 9.47
CA PRO A 163 -1.37 12.79 9.78
C PRO A 163 -2.21 13.11 11.01
N ILE A 164 -3.51 12.81 10.95
CA ILE A 164 -4.45 13.04 12.05
C ILE A 164 -4.59 11.81 12.94
N TYR A 165 -4.34 10.62 12.38
CA TYR A 165 -4.38 9.36 13.11
C TYR A 165 -2.98 8.92 13.49
N GLN A 166 -2.80 8.62 14.77
CA GLN A 166 -1.55 8.05 15.26
C GLN A 166 -1.39 6.59 14.80
N PRO A 167 -0.15 6.08 14.65
CA PRO A 167 0.09 4.72 14.15
C PRO A 167 -0.68 3.63 14.89
N GLU A 168 -0.72 3.68 16.22
CA GLU A 168 -1.45 2.72 17.06
C GLU A 168 -2.96 2.73 16.78
N GLU A 169 -3.54 3.91 16.58
CA GLU A 169 -4.96 4.04 16.24
C GLU A 169 -5.24 3.48 14.84
N CYS A 170 -4.39 3.79 13.87
CA CYS A 170 -4.47 3.25 12.51
C CYS A 170 -4.45 1.71 12.52
N TYR A 171 -3.55 1.11 13.32
CA TYR A 171 -3.46 -0.35 13.47
C TYR A 171 -4.71 -0.94 14.10
N ASN A 172 -5.21 -0.35 15.18
CA ASN A 172 -6.40 -0.86 15.89
C ASN A 172 -7.65 -0.83 15.01
N ARG A 173 -7.89 0.28 14.31
CA ARG A 173 -9.02 0.42 13.37
C ARG A 173 -8.91 -0.58 12.22
N SER A 174 -7.73 -0.69 11.62
CA SER A 174 -7.46 -1.64 10.53
C SER A 174 -7.67 -3.09 10.98
N LYS A 175 -7.16 -3.46 12.16
CA LYS A 175 -7.32 -4.81 12.72
C LYS A 175 -8.78 -5.13 13.03
N GLN A 176 -9.53 -4.16 13.54
CA GLN A 176 -10.97 -4.33 13.78
C GLN A 176 -11.74 -4.56 12.46
N PHE A 177 -11.36 -3.86 11.39
CA PHE A 177 -11.94 -4.03 10.07
C PHE A 177 -11.62 -5.41 9.47
N TYR A 178 -10.35 -5.82 9.44
CA TYR A 178 -9.91 -7.09 8.86
C TYR A 178 -10.34 -8.33 9.66
N SER A 179 -10.61 -8.18 10.96
CA SER A 179 -11.15 -9.28 11.78
C SER A 179 -12.64 -9.51 11.54
N ARG A 180 -13.41 -8.47 11.23
CA ARG A 180 -14.87 -8.54 11.01
C ARG A 180 -15.26 -9.01 9.62
N HIS A 181 -14.50 -8.64 8.59
CA HIS A 181 -14.83 -9.03 7.22
C HIS A 181 -14.27 -10.44 6.91
N ASN A 182 -15.19 -11.41 6.87
CA ASN A 182 -14.93 -12.67 6.17
C ASN A 182 -14.60 -12.32 4.71
N THR A 183 -13.40 -12.72 4.27
CA THR A 183 -12.90 -12.57 2.90
C THR A 183 -13.59 -13.56 1.94
N SER A 184 -14.87 -13.83 2.17
CA SER A 184 -15.75 -14.57 1.26
C SER A 184 -16.28 -13.58 0.23
N SER A 185 -15.55 -13.45 -0.87
CA SER A 185 -16.05 -13.01 -2.16
C SER A 185 -15.90 -14.17 -3.13
#